data_AF-A0A952NG47-F1
#
_entry.id   AF-A0A952NG47-F1
#
_cell.length_a   1.000
_cell.length_b   1.000
_cell.length_c   1.000
_cell.angle_alpha   90.00
_cell.angle_beta   90.00
_cell.angle_gamma   90.00
#
_symmetry.space_group_name_H-M   'P 1'
#
loop_
_entity.id
_entity.type
_entity.pdbx_description
1 polymer ?
#
loop_
_entity_poly.entity_id
_entity_poly.type
_entity_poly.pdbx_seq_one_letter_code
_entity_poly.pdbx_strand_id
1 'polypeptide(L)'
;MRSFLFAFVAVAALLVNAPAVAKAADVKEVMTCTVPNGNAASQVSASIVLQAEASADYVIVNVNDKGQNFRLFTQTDKGDVAQSIEKGSLGFLLLQENFTQDAGVIRNAGFLVISKRDTGAFEGLMGARSNIYPLTCTLK
;
A
#
# COMPACT_ATOMS: atom_id res chain seq x y z
N MET A 1 -22.42 -56.70 35.27
CA MET A 1 -21.74 -55.42 34.99
C MET A 1 -21.66 -55.22 33.49
N ARG A 2 -22.51 -54.38 32.91
CA ARG A 2 -22.43 -53.96 31.51
C ARG A 2 -22.49 -52.44 31.49
N SER A 3 -21.36 -51.84 31.19
CA SER A 3 -21.14 -50.39 31.14
C SER A 3 -21.51 -49.84 29.77
N PHE A 4 -22.32 -48.78 29.80
CA PHE A 4 -22.29 -47.58 28.97
C PHE A 4 -22.19 -47.73 27.44
N LEU A 5 -23.32 -47.53 26.74
CA LEU A 5 -23.34 -46.85 25.45
C LEU A 5 -24.35 -45.70 25.53
N PHE A 6 -23.84 -44.49 25.79
CA PHE A 6 -24.62 -43.24 25.80
C PHE A 6 -24.35 -42.47 24.51
N ALA A 7 -25.44 -41.93 23.95
CA ALA A 7 -25.54 -40.71 23.16
C ALA A 7 -24.84 -40.66 21.77
N PHE A 8 -25.58 -41.07 20.74
CA PHE A 8 -25.53 -40.45 19.42
C PHE A 8 -26.33 -39.14 19.45
N VAL A 9 -25.67 -37.98 19.45
CA VAL A 9 -26.35 -36.68 19.23
C VAL A 9 -25.50 -35.80 18.32
N ALA A 10 -25.98 -35.67 17.08
CA ALA A 10 -25.95 -34.50 16.19
C ALA A 10 -24.77 -33.52 16.27
N VAL A 11 -23.73 -33.76 15.45
CA VAL A 11 -22.75 -32.74 15.04
C VAL A 11 -22.59 -32.80 13.51
N ALA A 12 -23.67 -32.56 12.77
CA ALA A 12 -23.62 -32.59 11.30
C ALA A 12 -24.42 -31.48 10.60
N ALA A 13 -25.01 -30.52 11.34
CA ALA A 13 -25.97 -29.56 10.77
C ALA A 13 -25.57 -28.08 10.91
N LEU A 14 -24.27 -27.75 11.02
CA LEU A 14 -23.82 -26.36 11.20
C LEU A 14 -22.78 -25.88 10.16
N LEU A 15 -22.49 -26.66 9.12
CA LEU A 15 -21.45 -26.32 8.13
C LEU A 15 -21.99 -25.99 6.73
N VAL A 16 -23.30 -25.89 6.55
CA VAL A 16 -23.92 -25.61 5.24
C VAL A 16 -24.82 -24.40 5.38
N ASN A 17 -24.23 -23.19 5.42
CA ASN A 17 -24.85 -21.89 5.03
C ASN A 17 -24.05 -20.67 5.54
N ALA A 18 -22.73 -20.72 5.48
CA ALA A 18 -21.96 -19.48 5.40
C ALA A 18 -21.48 -19.35 3.96
N PRO A 19 -22.12 -18.54 3.09
CA PRO A 19 -21.36 -17.99 1.99
C PRO A 19 -20.23 -17.22 2.65
N ALA A 20 -19.01 -17.76 2.55
CA ALA A 20 -17.81 -17.03 2.88
C ALA A 20 -17.76 -15.86 1.89
N VAL A 21 -18.40 -14.75 2.26
CA VAL A 21 -18.16 -13.45 1.66
C VAL A 21 -16.73 -13.15 2.06
N ALA A 22 -15.79 -13.61 1.24
CA ALA A 22 -14.45 -13.06 1.22
C ALA A 22 -14.65 -11.57 0.94
N LYS A 23 -14.68 -10.77 2.01
CA LYS A 23 -14.60 -9.32 1.90
C LYS A 23 -13.37 -9.04 1.05
N ALA A 24 -13.58 -8.48 -0.14
CA ALA A 24 -12.49 -7.87 -0.87
C ALA A 24 -11.80 -6.92 0.13
N ALA A 25 -10.51 -7.14 0.39
CA ALA A 25 -9.78 -6.25 1.27
C ALA A 25 -10.03 -4.82 0.78
N ASP A 26 -10.56 -3.94 1.62
CA ASP A 26 -10.88 -2.57 1.21
C ASP A 26 -9.56 -1.86 0.87
N VAL A 27 -9.28 -1.80 -0.44
CA VAL A 27 -8.14 -1.14 -1.04
C VAL A 27 -8.54 0.31 -1.27
N LYS A 28 -8.07 1.24 -0.43
CA LYS A 28 -8.38 2.67 -0.53
C LYS A 28 -7.21 3.43 -1.13
N GLU A 29 -7.41 4.04 -2.30
CA GLU A 29 -6.48 5.03 -2.83
C GLU A 29 -6.56 6.29 -1.97
N VAL A 30 -5.42 6.73 -1.42
CA VAL A 30 -5.34 7.90 -0.53
C VAL A 30 -4.74 9.13 -1.20
N MET A 31 -3.92 8.92 -2.23
CA MET A 31 -3.23 9.99 -2.92
C MET A 31 -2.87 9.58 -4.35
N THR A 32 -3.05 10.50 -5.29
CA THR A 32 -2.51 10.38 -6.65
C THR A 32 -1.43 11.44 -6.85
N CYS A 33 -0.27 11.03 -7.34
CA CYS A 33 0.87 11.89 -7.63
C CYS A 33 1.23 11.84 -9.11
N THR A 34 1.70 12.95 -9.66
CA THR A 34 2.22 13.04 -11.03
C THR A 34 3.52 13.83 -11.07
N VAL A 35 4.38 13.52 -12.03
CA VAL A 35 5.48 14.43 -12.38
C VAL A 35 4.90 15.60 -13.15
N PRO A 36 5.03 16.85 -12.65
CA PRO A 36 4.54 18.02 -13.36
C PRO A 36 5.32 18.17 -14.66
N ASN A 37 4.63 18.18 -15.79
CA ASN A 37 5.25 18.40 -17.08
C ASN A 37 4.39 19.37 -17.87
N GLY A 38 4.96 20.53 -18.19
CA GLY A 38 4.22 21.75 -18.53
C GLY A 38 3.33 21.68 -19.78
N ASN A 39 3.26 20.58 -20.53
CA ASN A 39 2.40 20.42 -21.73
C ASN A 39 2.15 18.96 -22.18
N ALA A 40 2.25 17.93 -21.33
CA ALA A 40 1.99 16.53 -21.76
C ALA A 40 1.30 15.70 -20.67
N ALA A 41 0.60 14.63 -21.08
CA ALA A 41 0.14 13.59 -20.16
C ALA A 41 1.35 13.11 -19.32
N SER A 42 1.27 13.26 -18.00
CA SER A 42 2.37 12.93 -17.09
C SER A 42 2.85 11.52 -17.34
N GLN A 43 4.14 11.40 -17.70
CA GLN A 43 4.78 10.13 -18.02
C GLN A 43 5.04 9.28 -16.78
N VAL A 44 4.83 9.85 -15.59
CA VAL A 44 4.99 9.22 -14.29
C VAL A 44 3.78 9.55 -13.43
N SER A 45 3.01 8.53 -13.08
CA SER A 45 1.96 8.58 -12.05
C SER A 45 2.31 7.63 -10.92
N ALA A 46 1.97 8.02 -9.69
CA ALA A 46 2.09 7.19 -8.50
C ALA A 46 0.77 7.23 -7.73
N SER A 47 0.14 6.07 -7.51
CA SER A 47 -1.01 5.96 -6.61
C SER A 47 -0.58 5.32 -5.30
N ILE A 48 -0.92 5.97 -4.18
CA ILE A 48 -0.70 5.46 -2.83
C ILE A 48 -1.97 4.77 -2.38
N VAL A 49 -1.87 3.49 -2.05
CA VAL A 49 -3.01 2.64 -1.77
C VAL A 49 -2.82 1.97 -0.41
N LEU A 50 -3.86 2.01 0.43
CA LEU A 50 -3.93 1.36 1.75
C LEU A 50 -4.85 0.15 1.72
N GLN A 51 -4.43 -0.95 2.33
CA GLN A 51 -5.29 -2.11 2.58
C GLN A 51 -5.82 -2.08 4.03
N ALA A 52 -7.12 -1.82 4.20
CA ALA A 52 -7.72 -1.48 5.50
C ALA A 52 -7.99 -2.69 6.43
N GLU A 53 -8.05 -3.91 5.88
CA GLU A 53 -8.42 -5.13 6.62
C GLU A 53 -7.23 -5.80 7.35
N ALA A 54 -6.04 -5.18 7.33
CA ALA A 54 -4.83 -5.71 7.99
C ALA A 54 -4.56 -5.08 9.38
N SER A 55 -3.68 -5.72 10.15
CA SER A 55 -3.14 -5.23 11.43
C SER A 55 -2.08 -4.12 11.26
N ALA A 56 -1.82 -3.71 10.02
CA ALA A 56 -0.78 -2.78 9.62
C ALA A 56 -1.24 -2.02 8.36
N ASP A 57 -0.68 -0.84 8.13
CA ASP A 57 -0.92 -0.10 6.90
C ASP A 57 0.01 -0.65 5.81
N TYR A 58 -0.56 -1.33 4.81
CA TYR A 58 0.19 -1.76 3.63
C TYR A 58 0.09 -0.71 2.54
N VAL A 59 1.21 -0.05 2.26
CA VAL A 59 1.32 1.03 1.28
C VAL A 59 1.81 0.45 -0.03
N ILE A 60 1.03 0.58 -1.09
CA ILE A 60 1.45 0.25 -2.46
C ILE A 60 1.60 1.56 -3.23
N VAL A 61 2.74 1.72 -3.90
CA VAL A 61 3.01 2.80 -4.84
C VAL A 61 3.07 2.19 -6.24
N ASN A 62 2.01 2.38 -7.02
CA ASN A 62 1.98 1.92 -8.41
C ASN A 62 2.56 3.00 -9.32
N VAL A 63 3.68 2.71 -9.97
CA VAL A 63 4.38 3.66 -10.85
C VAL A 63 4.22 3.25 -12.30
N ASN A 64 3.77 4.18 -13.15
CA ASN A 64 3.85 4.04 -14.60
C ASN A 64 4.90 5.01 -15.13
N ASP A 65 6.10 4.54 -15.51
CA ASP A 65 7.14 5.37 -16.12
C ASP A 65 7.20 5.11 -17.63
N LYS A 66 6.70 6.05 -18.43
CA LYS A 66 6.71 6.00 -19.91
C LYS A 66 6.13 4.68 -20.47
N GLY A 67 5.07 4.17 -19.85
CA GLY A 67 4.42 2.91 -20.23
C GLY A 67 5.01 1.67 -19.55
N GLN A 68 6.08 1.80 -18.77
CA GLN A 68 6.59 0.73 -17.93
C GLN A 68 5.97 0.79 -16.54
N ASN A 69 5.17 -0.21 -16.21
CA ASN A 69 4.57 -0.32 -14.89
C ASN A 69 5.49 -1.07 -13.93
N PHE A 70 5.67 -0.53 -12.74
CA PHE A 70 6.28 -1.25 -11.63
C PHE A 70 5.63 -0.84 -10.32
N ARG A 71 5.77 -1.70 -9.31
CA ARG A 71 5.14 -1.53 -8.02
C ARG A 71 6.22 -1.52 -6.96
N LEU A 72 6.06 -0.58 -6.04
CA LEU A 72 6.83 -0.55 -4.82
C LEU A 72 5.87 -0.66 -3.64
N PHE A 73 6.36 -1.18 -2.53
CA PHE A 73 5.54 -1.33 -1.33
C PHE A 73 6.31 -1.05 -0.05
N THR A 74 5.57 -0.72 1.00
CA THR A 74 6.09 -0.71 2.36
C THR A 74 4.97 -1.09 3.34
N GLN A 75 5.36 -1.47 4.55
CA GLN A 75 4.44 -1.78 5.63
C GLN A 75 4.79 -0.89 6.81
N THR A 76 3.79 -0.20 7.37
CA THR A 76 3.93 0.64 8.57
C THR A 76 2.90 0.22 9.61
N ASP A 77 2.98 0.81 10.81
CA ASP A 77 1.98 0.53 11.83
C ASP A 77 0.61 1.06 11.37
N LYS A 78 -0.44 0.44 11.88
CA LYS A 78 -1.81 0.77 11.49
C LYS A 78 -2.14 2.22 11.87
N GLY A 79 -2.59 3.00 10.90
CA GLY A 79 -2.94 4.41 11.08
C GLY A 79 -1.77 5.39 10.90
N ASP A 80 -0.54 4.91 10.74
CA ASP A 80 0.63 5.78 10.53
C ASP A 80 0.47 6.64 9.28
N VAL A 81 -0.11 6.09 8.22
CA VAL A 81 -0.28 6.83 6.97
C VAL A 81 -1.31 7.93 7.14
N ALA A 82 -2.42 7.65 7.82
CA ALA A 82 -3.43 8.66 8.12
C ALA A 82 -2.84 9.78 8.98
N GLN A 83 -2.10 9.43 10.03
CA GLN A 83 -1.45 10.41 10.91
C GLN A 83 -0.40 11.24 10.17
N SER A 84 0.36 10.62 9.26
CA SER A 84 1.37 11.28 8.43
C SER A 84 0.73 12.27 7.45
N ILE A 85 -0.39 11.90 6.83
CA ILE A 85 -1.19 12.80 5.98
C ILE A 85 -1.72 13.99 6.79
N GLU A 86 -2.25 13.75 7.99
CA GLU A 86 -2.74 14.81 8.89
C GLU A 86 -1.63 15.78 9.30
N LYS A 87 -0.44 15.26 9.59
CA LYS A 87 0.77 16.05 9.87
C LYS A 87 1.35 16.74 8.63
N GLY A 88 0.82 16.43 7.44
CA GLY A 88 1.26 17.00 6.18
C GLY A 88 2.62 16.49 5.70
N SER A 89 3.07 15.31 6.11
CA SER A 89 4.34 14.73 5.67
C SER A 89 4.27 13.22 5.61
N LEU A 90 4.69 12.65 4.48
CA LEU A 90 4.82 11.21 4.23
C LEU A 90 6.26 10.91 3.85
N GLY A 91 6.86 9.89 4.46
CA GLY A 91 8.22 9.46 4.18
C GLY A 91 8.34 7.96 4.27
N PHE A 92 8.68 7.30 3.17
CA PHE A 92 8.77 5.85 3.08
C PHE A 92 10.05 5.40 2.39
N LEU A 93 10.67 4.36 2.95
CA LEU A 93 11.50 3.44 2.18
C LEU A 93 10.57 2.43 1.52
N LEU A 94 10.76 2.22 0.23
CA LEU A 94 9.90 1.44 -0.62
C LEU A 94 10.67 0.25 -1.21
N LEU A 95 10.07 -0.93 -1.25
CA LEU A 95 10.67 -2.16 -1.76
C LEU A 95 9.98 -2.61 -3.05
N GLN A 96 10.74 -3.13 -4.01
CA GLN A 96 10.19 -3.81 -5.18
C GLN A 96 10.04 -5.32 -4.88
N GLU A 97 9.18 -6.05 -5.59
CA GLU A 97 8.92 -7.49 -5.37
C GLU A 97 10.18 -8.36 -5.37
N ASN A 98 11.23 -7.95 -6.11
CA ASN A 98 12.52 -8.63 -6.20
C ASN A 98 13.61 -7.93 -5.38
N PHE A 99 13.26 -7.25 -4.29
CA PHE A 99 14.24 -6.65 -3.39
C PHE A 99 15.14 -7.71 -2.78
N THR A 100 16.40 -7.34 -2.56
CA THR A 100 17.39 -8.20 -1.91
C THR A 100 18.22 -7.36 -0.96
N GLN A 101 18.70 -7.99 0.10
CA GLN A 101 19.65 -7.39 1.02
C GLN A 101 20.92 -8.22 0.99
N ASP A 102 22.02 -7.59 0.60
CA ASP A 102 23.33 -8.23 0.54
C ASP A 102 24.39 -7.27 1.09
N ALA A 103 25.28 -7.78 1.94
CA ALA A 103 26.30 -7.02 2.66
C ALA A 103 25.77 -5.71 3.32
N GLY A 104 24.52 -5.73 3.81
CA GLY A 104 23.88 -4.55 4.42
C GLY A 104 23.32 -3.52 3.44
N VAL A 105 23.39 -3.77 2.13
CA VAL A 105 22.83 -2.90 1.08
C VAL A 105 21.50 -3.46 0.59
N ILE A 106 20.46 -2.62 0.61
CA ILE A 106 19.15 -2.96 0.04
C ILE A 106 19.16 -2.59 -1.46
N ARG A 107 18.90 -3.59 -2.31
CA ARG A 107 18.80 -3.44 -3.77
C ARG A 107 17.35 -3.55 -4.22
N ASN A 108 17.03 -2.96 -5.36
CA ASN A 108 15.67 -2.84 -5.89
C ASN A 108 14.70 -2.21 -4.88
N ALA A 109 15.17 -1.12 -4.27
CA ALA A 109 14.40 -0.28 -3.37
C ALA A 109 14.28 1.12 -3.96
N GLY A 110 13.38 1.90 -3.37
CA GLY A 110 13.16 3.29 -3.65
C GLY A 110 12.84 4.05 -2.38
N PHE A 111 12.56 5.34 -2.54
CA PHE A 111 12.06 6.17 -1.47
C PHE A 111 10.93 7.04 -2.00
N LEU A 112 10.07 7.48 -1.08
CA LEU A 112 9.05 8.48 -1.32
C LEU A 112 9.06 9.46 -0.17
N VAL A 113 9.17 10.75 -0.46
CA VAL A 113 9.04 11.82 0.52
C VAL A 113 8.09 12.85 -0.06
N ILE A 114 6.97 13.12 0.61
CA ILE A 114 5.95 14.08 0.19
C ILE A 114 5.62 14.95 1.40
N SER A 115 5.58 16.26 1.20
CA SER A 115 5.20 17.23 2.23
C SER A 115 4.15 18.19 1.71
N LYS A 116 3.24 18.62 2.60
CA LYS A 116 2.27 19.66 2.34
C LYS A 116 2.98 21.01 2.36
N ARG A 117 2.88 21.77 1.27
CA ARG A 117 3.35 23.16 1.21
C ARG A 117 2.37 24.09 1.93
N ASP A 118 2.79 25.32 2.16
CA ASP A 118 1.96 26.39 2.74
C ASP A 118 0.70 26.68 1.90
N THR A 119 0.74 26.40 0.60
CA THR A 119 -0.40 26.48 -0.32
C THR A 119 -1.45 25.38 -0.11
N GLY A 120 -1.16 24.40 0.75
CA GLY A 120 -1.98 23.22 0.99
C GLY A 120 -1.76 22.07 0.00
N ALA A 121 -0.99 22.29 -1.06
CA ALA A 121 -0.64 21.25 -2.04
C ALA A 121 0.41 20.29 -1.49
N PHE A 122 0.30 18.99 -1.79
CA PHE A 122 1.31 17.99 -1.45
C PHE A 122 2.32 17.89 -2.59
N GLU A 123 3.61 18.00 -2.27
CA GLU A 123 4.69 17.90 -3.25
C GLU A 123 5.91 17.19 -2.65
N GLY A 124 6.74 16.60 -3.50
CA GLY A 124 7.90 15.86 -3.01
C GLY A 124 8.72 15.16 -4.08
N LEU A 125 9.38 14.09 -3.67
CA LEU A 125 10.32 13.32 -4.49
C LEU A 125 10.05 11.83 -4.32
N MET A 126 10.13 11.11 -5.43
CA MET A 126 10.22 9.66 -5.43
C MET A 126 11.53 9.24 -6.10
N GLY A 127 12.30 8.38 -5.47
CA GLY A 127 13.46 7.73 -6.07
C GLY A 127 13.18 6.27 -6.37
N ALA A 128 13.41 5.83 -7.60
CA ALA A 128 13.31 4.43 -7.98
C ALA A 128 14.10 4.15 -9.27
N ARG A 129 14.65 2.94 -9.42
CA ARG A 129 15.38 2.50 -10.63
C ARG A 129 16.43 3.52 -11.13
N SER A 130 17.20 4.09 -10.20
CA SER A 130 18.22 5.11 -10.48
C SER A 130 17.70 6.45 -11.04
N ASN A 131 16.39 6.72 -10.94
CA ASN A 131 15.78 7.99 -11.28
C ASN A 131 15.19 8.67 -10.04
N ILE A 132 15.09 10.00 -10.09
CA ILE A 132 14.40 10.82 -9.09
C ILE A 132 13.30 11.59 -9.83
N TYR A 133 12.08 11.49 -9.32
CA TYR A 133 10.88 12.07 -9.90
C TYR A 133 10.33 13.13 -8.94
N PRO A 134 10.27 14.42 -9.34
CA PRO A 134 9.55 15.43 -8.58
C PRO A 134 8.06 15.18 -8.73
N LEU A 135 7.33 15.14 -7.62
CA LEU A 135 5.92 14.79 -7.59
C LEU A 135 5.08 15.98 -7.10
N THR A 136 3.94 16.17 -7.75
CA THR A 136 2.81 16.94 -7.25
C THR A 136 1.66 15.99 -7.00
N CYS A 137 1.05 16.07 -5.83
CA CYS A 137 0.10 15.08 -5.34
C CYS A 137 -1.21 15.70 -4.89
N THR A 138 -2.30 14.95 -5.13
CA THR A 138 -3.66 15.29 -4.74
C THR A 138 -4.21 14.16 -3.87
N LEU A 139 -4.72 14.52 -2.68
CA LEU A 139 -5.44 13.59 -1.81
C LEU A 139 -6.75 13.13 -2.47
N LYS A 140 -7.16 11.89 -2.18
CA LYS A 140 -8.40 11.29 -2.68
C LYS A 140 -9.46 11.17 -1.60
#